data_AF-A0A323USF2-F1
#
_entry.id   AF-A0A323USF2-F1
#
_cell.length_a   1.000
_cell.length_b   1.000
_cell.length_c   1.000
_cell.angle_alpha   90.00
_cell.angle_beta   90.00
_cell.angle_gamma   90.00
#
_symmetry.space_group_name_H-M   'P 1'
#
loop_
_entity.id
_entity.type
_entity.pdbx_description
1 polymer ?
#
loop_
_entity_poly.entity_id
_entity_poly.type
_entity_poly.pdbx_seq_one_letter_code
_entity_poly.pdbx_strand_id
1 'polypeptide(L)'
;MAGAVSNTTERKIGIRPGDARGGIKRLAWDDAHNLVAYTDCSGRTTRFSYDAQGRLCTRTDALGHTTQYRWSPAGQLIELVEPCAPGVAQPPTHRYDWDGEGNLTAYTDPLGATTAYTYDGAGRPLSRRDGAGRTLAYDYDGAGRLICLTNENGARTTFRYDLADNLTDEIGFDGRHQRYCYNAAGELTHLVEAGGSELGPGKLTRFARDAMGRLLERRAEADPTCTSRFSYDKLGRLTAAH
;
A
#
# COMPACT_ATOMS: atom_id res chain seq x y z
N MET A 1 -14.11 -42.33 5.89
CA MET A 1 -15.45 -42.48 5.29
C MET A 1 -15.61 -41.44 4.19
N ALA A 2 -16.00 -41.92 3.00
CA ALA A 2 -16.41 -41.24 1.77
C ALA A 2 -15.88 -39.81 1.48
N GLY A 3 -14.96 -39.71 0.51
CA GLY A 3 -14.60 -38.46 -0.14
C GLY A 3 -15.74 -37.99 -1.05
N ALA A 4 -16.19 -36.76 -0.85
CA ALA A 4 -17.15 -36.12 -1.73
C ALA A 4 -16.43 -35.73 -3.04
N VAL A 5 -16.84 -36.35 -4.13
CA VAL A 5 -16.42 -35.95 -5.48
C VAL A 5 -17.17 -34.66 -5.80
N SER A 6 -16.50 -33.51 -5.67
CA SER A 6 -17.09 -32.21 -5.96
C SER A 6 -17.35 -32.12 -7.46
N ASN A 7 -18.62 -31.90 -7.83
CA ASN A 7 -19.04 -31.92 -9.23
C ASN A 7 -18.60 -30.59 -9.85
N THR A 8 -17.70 -30.64 -10.84
CA THR A 8 -17.15 -29.42 -11.44
C THR A 8 -17.99 -29.03 -12.67
N THR A 9 -18.56 -27.82 -12.68
CA THR A 9 -19.28 -27.28 -13.84
C THR A 9 -18.33 -26.46 -14.71
N GLU A 10 -18.08 -26.89 -15.96
CA GLU A 10 -17.27 -26.15 -16.94
C GLU A 10 -18.15 -25.21 -17.78
N ARG A 11 -17.79 -23.92 -17.87
CA ARG A 11 -18.39 -22.96 -18.82
C ARG A 11 -17.31 -22.50 -19.80
N LYS A 12 -17.59 -22.69 -21.08
CA LYS A 12 -16.77 -22.14 -22.16
C LYS A 12 -17.23 -20.71 -22.42
N ILE A 13 -16.33 -19.74 -22.25
CA ILE A 13 -16.60 -18.35 -22.62
C ILE A 13 -15.81 -18.05 -23.88
N GLY A 14 -16.49 -18.15 -25.01
CA GLY A 14 -15.94 -17.70 -26.29
C GLY A 14 -15.86 -16.18 -26.31
N ILE A 15 -14.65 -15.63 -26.18
CA ILE A 15 -14.41 -14.23 -26.54
C ILE A 15 -14.00 -14.23 -28.02
N ARG A 16 -14.78 -13.63 -28.92
CA ARG A 16 -14.39 -13.36 -30.32
C ARG A 16 -14.30 -11.85 -30.55
N PRO A 17 -13.28 -11.31 -31.24
CA PRO A 17 -11.87 -11.71 -31.32
C PRO A 17 -10.94 -10.60 -30.79
N GLY A 18 -9.94 -10.96 -30.00
CA GLY A 18 -8.88 -10.05 -29.53
C GLY A 18 -7.49 -10.68 -29.44
N ASP A 19 -7.34 -11.96 -29.78
CA ASP A 19 -6.05 -12.52 -30.18
C ASP A 19 -6.15 -13.04 -31.62
N ALA A 20 -5.06 -12.91 -32.37
CA ALA A 20 -5.02 -13.21 -33.80
C ALA A 20 -5.09 -14.72 -34.13
N ARG A 21 -5.40 -15.60 -33.16
CA ARG A 21 -5.35 -17.06 -33.33
C ARG A 21 -6.64 -17.81 -32.97
N GLY A 22 -7.68 -17.11 -32.51
CA GLY A 22 -8.98 -17.73 -32.22
C GLY A 22 -9.00 -18.53 -30.91
N GLY A 23 -8.20 -18.13 -29.92
CA GLY A 23 -8.18 -18.77 -28.61
C GLY A 23 -9.51 -18.62 -27.85
N ILE A 24 -9.88 -19.63 -27.06
CA ILE A 24 -11.11 -19.65 -26.25
C ILE A 24 -10.70 -19.70 -24.78
N LYS A 25 -11.30 -18.82 -23.95
CA LYS A 25 -11.15 -18.91 -22.50
C LYS A 25 -12.10 -19.97 -21.93
N ARG A 26 -11.60 -20.77 -21.00
CA ARG A 26 -12.42 -21.75 -20.27
C ARG A 26 -12.32 -21.47 -18.79
N LEU A 27 -13.46 -21.59 -18.13
CA LEU A 27 -13.57 -21.40 -16.70
C LEU A 27 -14.32 -22.63 -16.16
N ALA A 28 -13.92 -23.11 -15.00
CA ALA A 28 -14.58 -24.20 -14.31
C ALA A 28 -14.86 -23.76 -12.87
N TRP A 29 -16.05 -24.09 -12.37
CA TRP A 29 -16.48 -23.74 -11.01
C TRP A 29 -16.88 -24.98 -10.23
N ASP A 30 -16.74 -24.90 -8.91
CA ASP A 30 -17.34 -25.87 -7.99
C ASP A 30 -18.84 -25.60 -7.76
N ASP A 31 -19.48 -26.45 -6.98
CA ASP A 31 -20.90 -26.35 -6.60
C ASP A 31 -21.21 -25.11 -5.74
N ALA A 32 -20.19 -24.51 -5.11
CA ALA A 32 -20.29 -23.28 -4.34
C ALA A 32 -20.03 -22.03 -5.21
N HIS A 33 -19.93 -22.19 -6.54
CA HIS A 33 -19.65 -21.15 -7.52
C HIS A 33 -18.28 -20.47 -7.37
N ASN A 34 -17.30 -21.13 -6.75
CA ASN A 34 -15.91 -20.68 -6.74
C ASN A 34 -15.20 -21.15 -8.02
N LEU A 35 -14.31 -20.32 -8.55
CA LEU A 35 -13.56 -20.61 -9.78
C LEU A 35 -12.43 -21.62 -9.52
N VAL A 36 -12.58 -22.89 -9.90
CA VAL A 36 -11.58 -23.95 -9.66
C VAL A 36 -10.55 -24.11 -10.79
N ALA A 37 -10.85 -23.63 -12.00
CA ALA A 37 -9.86 -23.58 -13.08
C ALA A 37 -10.12 -22.43 -14.06
N TYR A 38 -9.04 -21.84 -14.55
CA TYR A 38 -9.04 -20.87 -15.65
C TYR A 38 -8.02 -21.29 -16.71
N THR A 39 -8.49 -21.50 -17.94
CA THR A 39 -7.63 -21.73 -19.10
C THR A 39 -7.66 -20.47 -19.98
N ASP A 40 -6.48 -19.88 -20.19
CA ASP A 40 -6.34 -18.73 -21.07
C ASP A 40 -6.42 -19.12 -22.56
N CYS A 41 -6.39 -18.13 -23.44
CA CYS A 41 -6.45 -18.35 -24.88
C CYS A 41 -5.26 -19.13 -25.45
N SER A 42 -4.13 -19.19 -24.71
CA SER A 42 -2.95 -19.97 -25.09
C SER A 42 -3.01 -21.42 -24.62
N GLY A 43 -4.12 -21.84 -23.97
CA GLY A 43 -4.30 -23.19 -23.44
C GLY A 43 -3.63 -23.41 -22.08
N ARG A 44 -3.01 -22.39 -21.49
CA ARG A 44 -2.39 -22.46 -20.18
C ARG A 44 -3.46 -22.42 -19.11
N THR A 45 -3.41 -23.36 -18.17
CA THR A 45 -4.45 -23.53 -17.15
C THR A 45 -3.92 -23.23 -15.76
N THR A 46 -4.55 -22.29 -15.06
CA THR A 46 -4.38 -22.06 -13.63
C THR A 46 -5.49 -22.77 -12.87
N ARG A 47 -5.16 -23.42 -11.75
CA ARG A 47 -6.12 -24.13 -10.89
C ARG A 47 -6.17 -23.51 -9.50
N PHE A 48 -7.33 -23.61 -8.88
CA PHE A 48 -7.60 -23.07 -7.56
C PHE A 48 -8.32 -24.10 -6.69
N SER A 49 -8.09 -24.07 -5.40
CA SER A 49 -8.89 -24.78 -4.41
C SER A 49 -9.33 -23.83 -3.31
N TYR A 50 -10.43 -24.16 -2.64
CA TYR A 50 -11.05 -23.33 -1.61
C TYR A 50 -11.40 -24.17 -0.40
N ASP A 51 -11.46 -23.55 0.77
CA ASP A 51 -12.05 -24.16 1.97
C ASP A 51 -13.59 -24.06 1.97
N ALA A 52 -14.22 -24.61 3.00
CA ALA A 52 -15.68 -24.61 3.14
C ALA A 52 -16.30 -23.20 3.30
N GLN A 53 -15.49 -22.17 3.58
CA GLN A 53 -15.92 -20.77 3.63
C GLN A 53 -15.67 -20.05 2.30
N GLY A 54 -15.23 -20.75 1.25
CA GLY A 54 -14.92 -20.16 -0.06
C GLY A 54 -13.61 -19.37 -0.08
N ARG A 55 -12.72 -19.57 0.90
CA ARG A 55 -11.41 -18.88 0.94
C ARG A 55 -10.38 -19.70 0.18
N LEU A 56 -9.56 -19.04 -0.62
CA LEU A 56 -8.56 -19.68 -1.48
C LEU A 56 -7.54 -20.47 -0.63
N CYS A 57 -7.36 -21.75 -0.90
CA CYS A 57 -6.37 -22.61 -0.23
C CYS A 57 -5.12 -22.83 -1.08
N THR A 58 -5.29 -23.06 -2.38
CA THR A 58 -4.15 -23.23 -3.30
C THR A 58 -4.39 -22.52 -4.62
N ARG A 59 -3.31 -22.04 -5.21
CA ARG A 59 -3.26 -21.57 -6.60
C ARG A 59 -2.10 -22.27 -7.31
N THR A 60 -2.40 -23.05 -8.32
CA THR A 60 -1.39 -23.72 -9.15
C THR A 60 -1.38 -23.07 -10.52
N ASP A 61 -0.25 -22.48 -10.92
CA ASP A 61 -0.09 -21.91 -12.25
C ASP A 61 0.01 -22.99 -13.34
N ALA A 62 0.10 -22.56 -14.60
CA ALA A 62 0.19 -23.48 -15.74
C ALA A 62 1.51 -24.25 -15.83
N LEU A 63 2.53 -23.84 -15.07
CA LEU A 63 3.82 -24.52 -14.95
C LEU A 63 3.85 -25.51 -13.78
N GLY A 64 2.77 -25.61 -13.00
CA GLY A 64 2.67 -26.47 -11.84
C GLY A 64 3.18 -25.84 -10.55
N HIS A 65 3.63 -24.58 -10.58
CA HIS A 65 4.05 -23.86 -9.39
C HIS A 65 2.83 -23.57 -8.52
N THR A 66 2.86 -24.05 -7.28
CA THR A 66 1.73 -23.99 -6.36
C THR A 66 2.01 -23.05 -5.21
N THR A 67 1.18 -22.01 -5.08
CA THR A 67 1.10 -21.14 -3.90
C THR A 67 0.02 -21.68 -2.96
N GLN A 68 0.28 -21.75 -1.67
CA GLN A 68 -0.67 -22.21 -0.65
C GLN A 68 -0.99 -21.11 0.35
N TYR A 69 -2.23 -21.08 0.83
CA TYR A 69 -2.76 -20.09 1.75
C TYR A 69 -3.42 -20.81 2.92
N ARG A 70 -3.17 -20.34 4.15
CA ARG A 70 -3.85 -20.81 5.34
C ARG A 70 -4.52 -19.65 6.05
N TRP A 71 -5.72 -19.90 6.55
CA TRP A 71 -6.57 -18.89 7.18
C TRP A 71 -6.85 -19.24 8.64
N SER A 72 -6.94 -18.23 9.50
CA SER A 72 -7.49 -18.35 10.84
C SER A 72 -9.00 -18.65 10.77
N PRO A 73 -9.61 -19.14 11.86
CA PRO A 73 -11.07 -19.26 11.94
C PRO A 73 -11.81 -17.93 11.71
N ALA A 74 -11.18 -16.80 12.04
CA ALA A 74 -11.72 -15.45 11.84
C ALA A 74 -11.60 -14.93 10.40
N GLY A 75 -10.99 -15.69 9.47
CA GLY A 75 -10.87 -15.26 8.07
C GLY A 75 -9.60 -14.49 7.73
N GLN A 76 -8.63 -14.44 8.63
CA GLN A 76 -7.36 -13.73 8.38
C GLN A 76 -6.32 -14.70 7.82
N LEU A 77 -5.51 -14.25 6.87
CA LEU A 77 -4.40 -15.05 6.34
C LEU A 77 -3.34 -15.22 7.43
N ILE A 78 -2.94 -16.45 7.76
CA ILE A 78 -1.92 -16.74 8.78
C ILE A 78 -0.65 -17.34 8.19
N GLU A 79 -0.73 -17.96 7.02
CA GLU A 79 0.44 -18.51 6.31
C GLU A 79 0.24 -18.41 4.79
N LEU A 80 1.28 -17.98 4.09
CA LEU A 80 1.39 -17.99 2.64
C LEU A 80 2.69 -18.72 2.26
N VAL A 81 2.57 -19.81 1.52
CA VAL A 81 3.71 -20.61 1.06
C VAL A 81 3.85 -20.43 -0.44
N GLU A 82 4.98 -19.86 -0.87
CA GLU A 82 5.29 -19.66 -2.28
C GLU A 82 5.80 -20.97 -2.93
N PRO A 83 5.75 -21.07 -4.27
CA PRO A 83 6.34 -22.19 -4.96
C PRO A 83 7.85 -22.27 -4.70
N CYS A 84 8.33 -23.48 -4.42
CA CYS A 84 9.76 -23.72 -4.23
C CYS A 84 10.49 -23.71 -5.58
N ALA A 85 11.57 -22.95 -5.68
CA ALA A 85 12.47 -23.03 -6.83
C ALA A 85 13.28 -24.35 -6.81
N PRO A 86 13.69 -24.88 -7.97
CA PRO A 86 14.54 -26.06 -8.02
C PRO A 86 15.82 -25.87 -7.16
N GLY A 87 16.11 -26.84 -6.29
CA GLY A 87 17.31 -26.81 -5.44
C GLY A 87 17.18 -26.04 -4.13
N VAL A 88 16.01 -25.47 -3.82
CA VAL A 88 15.75 -24.84 -2.52
C VAL A 88 15.13 -25.87 -1.56
N ALA A 89 15.66 -25.96 -0.33
CA ALA A 89 15.29 -27.00 0.64
C ALA A 89 13.91 -26.80 1.28
N GLN A 90 13.46 -25.54 1.41
CA GLN A 90 12.18 -25.19 2.00
C GLN A 90 11.50 -24.12 1.14
N PRO A 91 10.17 -24.20 0.92
CA PRO A 91 9.47 -23.16 0.18
C PRO A 91 9.50 -21.84 0.95
N PRO A 92 9.60 -20.69 0.25
CA PRO A 92 9.47 -19.39 0.90
C PRO A 92 8.12 -19.30 1.62
N THR A 93 8.15 -19.04 2.92
CA THR A 93 6.95 -19.08 3.77
C THR A 93 6.80 -17.77 4.53
N HIS A 94 5.67 -17.10 4.34
CA HIS A 94 5.27 -15.89 5.04
C HIS A 94 4.29 -16.25 6.16
N ARG A 95 4.44 -15.61 7.33
CA ARG A 95 3.53 -15.82 8.47
C ARG A 95 2.99 -14.50 8.97
N TYR A 96 1.76 -14.54 9.45
CA TYR A 96 1.01 -13.36 9.89
C TYR A 96 0.29 -13.69 11.20
N ASP A 97 0.52 -12.86 12.20
CA ASP A 97 -0.16 -12.92 13.49
C ASP A 97 -1.10 -11.73 13.61
N TRP A 98 -2.26 -11.96 14.24
CA TRP A 98 -3.32 -10.97 14.35
C TRP A 98 -3.82 -10.91 15.80
N ASP A 99 -4.29 -9.74 16.23
CA ASP A 99 -5.06 -9.60 17.47
C ASP A 99 -6.55 -9.95 17.27
N GLY A 100 -7.33 -9.86 18.35
CA GLY A 100 -8.77 -10.17 18.33
C GLY A 100 -9.61 -9.11 17.59
N GLU A 101 -9.07 -7.90 17.45
CA GLU A 101 -9.68 -6.75 16.79
C GLU A 101 -9.45 -6.74 15.27
N GLY A 102 -8.57 -7.61 14.78
CA GLY A 102 -8.31 -7.74 13.35
C GLY A 102 -7.02 -7.06 12.87
N ASN A 103 -6.20 -6.53 13.77
CA ASN A 103 -4.97 -5.84 13.44
C ASN A 103 -3.80 -6.83 13.35
N LEU A 104 -2.89 -6.60 12.40
CA LEU A 104 -1.71 -7.43 12.19
C LEU A 104 -0.66 -7.15 13.27
N THR A 105 -0.43 -8.08 14.20
CA THR A 105 0.53 -7.89 15.29
C THR A 105 1.94 -8.34 14.92
N ALA A 106 2.10 -9.26 13.97
CA ALA A 106 3.41 -9.63 13.44
C ALA A 106 3.35 -10.13 12.00
N TYR A 107 4.43 -9.89 11.27
CA TYR A 107 4.70 -10.47 9.96
C TYR A 107 6.12 -11.05 9.95
N THR A 108 6.24 -12.34 9.65
CA THR A 108 7.53 -13.00 9.47
C THR A 108 7.73 -13.31 7.98
N ASP A 109 8.83 -12.84 7.42
CA ASP A 109 9.20 -13.11 6.04
C ASP A 109 9.84 -14.50 5.87
N PRO A 110 10.03 -14.97 4.62
CA PRO A 110 10.66 -16.26 4.35
C PRO A 110 12.09 -16.42 4.85
N LEU A 111 12.78 -15.33 5.18
CA LEU A 111 14.14 -15.34 5.73
C LEU A 111 14.11 -15.42 7.27
N GLY A 112 12.93 -15.41 7.89
CA GLY A 112 12.72 -15.46 9.32
C GLY A 112 12.76 -14.09 10.01
N ALA A 113 12.92 -13.00 9.26
CA ALA A 113 12.89 -11.67 9.85
C ALA A 113 11.44 -11.29 10.17
N THR A 114 11.20 -10.87 11.41
CA THR A 114 9.85 -10.57 11.92
C THR A 114 9.68 -9.08 12.17
N THR A 115 8.65 -8.48 11.57
CA THR A 115 8.19 -7.13 11.91
C THR A 115 6.97 -7.24 12.82
N ALA A 116 7.03 -6.66 14.00
CA ALA A 116 5.96 -6.63 14.99
C ALA A 116 5.31 -5.25 15.09
N TYR A 117 4.04 -5.21 15.45
CA TYR A 117 3.22 -4.02 15.57
C TYR A 117 2.43 -4.03 16.88
N THR A 118 2.19 -2.85 17.42
CA THR A 118 1.22 -2.65 18.51
C THR A 118 0.23 -1.57 18.11
N TYR A 119 -0.95 -1.58 18.72
CA TYR A 119 -2.05 -0.69 18.36
C TYR A 119 -2.68 -0.05 19.60
N ASP A 120 -3.31 1.10 19.41
CA ASP A 120 -4.22 1.66 20.39
C ASP A 120 -5.63 1.07 20.25
N GLY A 121 -6.55 1.45 21.15
CA GLY A 121 -7.93 0.97 21.13
C GLY A 121 -8.75 1.40 19.91
N ALA A 122 -8.23 2.29 19.05
CA ALA A 122 -8.84 2.68 17.79
C ALA A 122 -8.22 1.94 16.58
N GLY A 123 -7.31 0.99 16.82
CA GLY A 123 -6.62 0.24 15.75
C GLY A 123 -5.52 1.03 15.05
N ARG A 124 -5.03 2.12 15.65
CA ARG A 124 -3.91 2.90 15.08
C ARG A 124 -2.57 2.36 15.59
N PRO A 125 -1.55 2.20 14.75
CA PRO A 125 -0.25 1.67 15.18
C PRO A 125 0.39 2.59 16.23
N LEU A 126 0.78 2.04 17.38
CA LEU A 126 1.57 2.71 18.41
C LEU A 126 3.06 2.42 18.26
N SER A 127 3.42 1.25 17.74
CA SER A 127 4.81 0.90 17.46
C SER A 127 4.93 -0.05 16.27
N ARG A 128 6.08 0.01 15.61
CA ARG A 128 6.55 -0.96 14.63
C ARG A 128 7.98 -1.33 14.97
N ARG A 129 8.26 -2.60 15.20
CA ARG A 129 9.61 -3.12 15.42
C ARG A 129 10.00 -4.05 14.29
N ASP A 130 11.08 -3.77 13.57
CA ASP A 130 11.51 -4.63 12.46
C ASP A 130 12.34 -5.84 12.91
N GLY A 131 12.71 -6.70 11.94
CA GLY A 131 13.49 -7.91 12.21
C GLY A 131 14.91 -7.67 12.72
N ALA A 132 15.44 -6.46 12.55
CA ALA A 132 16.71 -6.04 13.14
C ALA A 132 16.53 -5.49 14.58
N GLY A 133 15.29 -5.42 15.06
CA GLY A 133 14.94 -4.91 16.38
C GLY A 133 14.82 -3.40 16.47
N ARG A 134 14.88 -2.68 15.34
CA ARG A 134 14.70 -1.22 15.31
C ARG A 134 13.22 -0.90 15.48
N THR A 135 12.92 0.01 16.39
CA THR A 135 11.54 0.37 16.76
C THR A 135 11.23 1.80 16.33
N LEU A 136 10.12 1.96 15.62
CA LEU A 136 9.49 3.25 15.34
C LEU A 136 8.19 3.35 16.15
N ALA A 137 8.12 4.32 17.06
CA ALA A 137 6.92 4.61 17.83
C ALA A 137 6.13 5.78 17.21
N TYR A 138 4.82 5.76 17.41
CA TYR A 138 3.87 6.71 16.83
C TYR A 138 3.03 7.32 17.95
N ASP A 139 2.97 8.65 18.00
CA ASP A 139 2.12 9.39 18.93
C ASP A 139 1.06 10.17 18.16
N TYR A 140 -0.17 10.16 18.69
CA TYR A 140 -1.32 10.84 18.10
C TYR A 140 -1.91 11.87 19.06
N ASP A 141 -2.54 12.89 18.51
CA ASP A 141 -3.37 13.80 19.29
C ASP A 141 -4.78 13.22 19.55
N GLY A 142 -5.60 13.97 20.29
CA GLY A 142 -6.98 13.57 20.61
C GLY A 142 -7.91 13.45 19.39
N ALA A 143 -7.56 14.08 18.26
CA ALA A 143 -8.27 13.93 16.99
C ALA A 143 -7.77 12.73 16.17
N GLY A 144 -6.69 12.08 16.62
CA GLY A 144 -6.09 10.93 15.96
C GLY A 144 -5.10 11.27 14.86
N ARG A 145 -4.60 12.50 14.82
CA ARG A 145 -3.59 12.93 13.87
C ARG A 145 -2.21 12.58 14.42
N LEU A 146 -1.33 12.06 13.57
CA LEU A 146 0.04 11.71 13.95
C LEU A 146 0.81 12.98 14.29
N ILE A 147 1.31 13.12 15.52
CA ILE A 147 2.04 14.30 16.00
C ILE A 147 3.52 14.03 16.25
N CYS A 148 3.91 12.78 16.44
CA CYS A 148 5.32 12.42 16.64
C CYS A 148 5.62 11.01 16.14
N LEU A 149 6.78 10.85 15.51
CA LEU A 149 7.43 9.57 15.30
C LEU A 149 8.72 9.55 16.09
N THR A 150 9.00 8.48 16.82
CA THR A 150 10.27 8.30 17.53
C THR A 150 10.98 7.06 16.99
N ASN A 151 12.18 7.22 16.42
CA ASN A 151 12.95 6.10 15.86
C ASN A 151 13.77 5.36 16.92
N GLU A 152 14.52 4.34 16.50
CA GLU A 152 15.29 3.46 17.37
C GLU A 152 16.39 4.17 18.16
N ASN A 153 16.85 5.32 17.66
CA ASN A 153 17.88 6.14 18.30
C ASN A 153 17.29 7.22 19.22
N GLY A 154 15.96 7.24 19.39
CA GLY A 154 15.25 8.27 20.16
C GLY A 154 15.11 9.61 19.43
N ALA A 155 15.58 9.71 18.19
CA ALA A 155 15.34 10.90 17.36
C ALA A 155 13.85 10.98 17.00
N ARG A 156 13.36 12.20 16.83
CA ARG A 156 11.94 12.47 16.61
C ARG A 156 11.68 13.16 15.30
N THR A 157 10.61 12.75 14.63
CA THR A 157 9.91 13.59 13.66
C THR A 157 8.66 14.13 14.32
N THR A 158 8.40 15.43 14.23
CA THR A 158 7.20 16.04 14.85
C THR A 158 6.33 16.72 13.82
N PHE A 159 5.02 16.65 14.01
CA PHE A 159 4.02 17.21 13.11
C PHE A 159 3.09 18.14 13.89
N ARG A 160 2.66 19.24 13.27
CA ARG A 160 1.65 20.15 13.80
C ARG A 160 0.58 20.41 12.77
N TYR A 161 -0.63 20.65 13.24
CA TYR A 161 -1.78 20.87 12.39
C TYR A 161 -2.53 22.12 12.84
N ASP A 162 -3.19 22.78 11.90
CA ASP A 162 -4.15 23.84 12.20
C ASP A 162 -5.51 23.25 12.64
N LEU A 163 -6.50 24.13 12.84
CA LEU A 163 -7.86 23.76 13.23
C LEU A 163 -8.69 23.17 12.07
N ALA A 164 -8.20 23.26 10.84
CA ALA A 164 -8.81 22.69 9.65
C ALA A 164 -8.10 21.39 9.23
N ASP A 165 -7.32 20.78 10.13
CA ASP A 165 -6.56 19.54 9.94
C ASP A 165 -5.46 19.61 8.86
N ASN A 166 -5.02 20.80 8.47
CA ASN A 166 -3.89 20.95 7.56
C ASN A 166 -2.58 20.86 8.35
N LEU A 167 -1.62 20.07 7.86
CA LEU A 167 -0.27 19.96 8.42
C LEU A 167 0.46 21.30 8.27
N THR A 168 0.81 22.00 9.35
CA THR A 168 1.49 23.30 9.31
C THR A 168 2.99 23.20 9.49
N ASP A 169 3.49 22.23 10.27
CA ASP A 169 4.91 22.08 10.53
C ASP A 169 5.29 20.60 10.57
N GLU A 170 6.43 20.28 9.97
CA GLU A 170 7.07 18.98 10.04
C GLU A 170 8.56 19.20 10.35
N ILE A 171 9.05 18.64 11.46
CA ILE A 171 10.48 18.62 11.78
C ILE A 171 10.93 17.18 11.66
N GLY A 172 11.75 16.86 10.67
CA GLY A 172 12.24 15.50 10.40
C GLY A 172 13.29 15.01 11.39
N PHE A 173 13.60 13.71 11.36
CA PHE A 173 14.65 13.09 12.18
C PHE A 173 16.03 13.74 12.02
N ASP A 174 16.29 14.35 10.87
CA ASP A 174 17.54 15.05 10.55
C ASP A 174 17.51 16.53 10.94
N GLY A 175 16.45 16.98 11.63
CA GLY A 175 16.27 18.35 12.08
C GLY A 175 15.83 19.33 10.98
N ARG A 176 15.61 18.87 9.74
CA ARG A 176 15.02 19.74 8.70
C ARG A 176 13.60 20.09 9.10
N HIS A 177 13.28 21.38 9.06
CA HIS A 177 11.95 21.87 9.39
C HIS A 177 11.26 22.39 8.13
N GLN A 178 10.10 21.83 7.84
CA GLN A 178 9.22 22.26 6.78
C GLN A 178 7.99 22.93 7.40
N ARG A 179 7.63 24.11 6.89
CA ARG A 179 6.41 24.81 7.26
C ARG A 179 5.52 24.99 6.05
N TYR A 180 4.26 24.63 6.20
CA TYR A 180 3.24 24.67 5.17
C TYR A 180 2.23 25.77 5.52
N CYS A 181 1.99 26.69 4.59
CA CYS A 181 1.09 27.81 4.78
C CYS A 181 -0.10 27.69 3.84
N TYR A 182 -1.32 27.72 4.39
CA TYR A 182 -2.56 27.56 3.64
C TYR A 182 -3.35 28.87 3.57
N ASN A 183 -4.16 29.02 2.53
CA ASN A 183 -5.19 30.06 2.49
C ASN A 183 -6.47 29.59 3.22
N ALA A 184 -7.47 30.46 3.31
CA ALA A 184 -8.74 30.15 3.96
C ALA A 184 -9.55 29.03 3.27
N ALA A 185 -9.23 28.68 2.02
CA ALA A 185 -9.82 27.56 1.30
C ALA A 185 -9.09 26.23 1.53
N GLY A 186 -8.05 26.20 2.37
CA GLY A 186 -7.23 25.02 2.65
C GLY A 186 -6.21 24.71 1.55
N GLU A 187 -5.94 25.65 0.64
CA GLU A 187 -4.97 25.44 -0.43
C GLU A 187 -3.57 25.83 0.05
N LEU A 188 -2.58 24.97 -0.18
CA LEU A 188 -1.19 25.28 0.11
C LEU A 188 -0.72 26.45 -0.77
N THR A 189 -0.33 27.55 -0.12
CA THR A 189 0.17 28.76 -0.77
C THR A 189 1.68 28.82 -0.76
N HIS A 190 2.32 28.37 0.32
CA HIS A 190 3.77 28.49 0.51
C HIS A 190 4.32 27.33 1.34
N LEU A 191 5.52 26.88 0.97
CA LEU A 191 6.33 25.94 1.72
C LEU A 191 7.65 26.64 2.09
N VAL A 192 7.99 26.62 3.38
CA VAL A 192 9.29 27.08 3.88
C VAL A 192 10.07 25.86 4.33
N GLU A 193 11.18 25.57 3.66
CA GLU A 193 12.15 24.56 4.09
C GLU A 193 13.28 25.26 4.85
N ALA A 194 13.23 25.23 6.18
CA ALA A 194 14.33 25.67 7.01
C ALA A 194 15.43 24.61 7.02
N GLY A 195 16.59 24.97 6.46
CA GLY A 195 17.84 24.25 6.71
C GLY A 195 18.20 24.45 8.17
N GLY A 196 18.28 23.37 8.94
CA GLY A 196 18.44 23.42 10.39
C GLY A 196 19.62 24.30 10.82
N SER A 197 19.33 25.22 11.75
CA SER A 197 20.24 26.06 12.53
C SER A 197 20.81 27.34 11.88
N GLU A 198 20.56 28.46 12.56
CA GLU A 198 21.21 29.79 12.55
C GLU A 198 21.58 30.52 11.22
N LEU A 199 21.33 29.96 10.03
CA LEU A 199 21.83 30.53 8.76
C LEU A 199 20.78 31.22 7.85
N GLY A 200 19.64 31.66 8.37
CA GLY A 200 18.70 32.52 7.62
C GLY A 200 17.54 31.77 6.94
N PRO A 201 16.73 32.46 6.09
CA PRO A 201 15.28 32.26 5.97
C PRO A 201 14.77 30.97 5.31
N GLY A 202 15.63 29.97 5.09
CA GLY A 202 15.26 28.72 4.42
C GLY A 202 14.94 28.91 2.93
N LYS A 203 14.61 27.81 2.26
CA LYS A 203 14.11 27.85 0.88
C LYS A 203 12.59 28.08 0.92
N LEU A 204 12.13 29.19 0.35
CA LEU A 204 10.70 29.48 0.20
C LEU A 204 10.24 29.07 -1.19
N THR A 205 9.28 28.16 -1.26
CA THR A 205 8.56 27.81 -2.48
C THR A 205 7.13 28.34 -2.42
N ARG A 206 6.74 29.14 -3.42
CA ARG A 206 5.37 29.65 -3.58
C ARG A 206 4.59 28.83 -4.58
N PHE A 207 3.28 28.72 -4.35
CA PHE A 207 2.34 28.07 -5.25
C PHE A 207 1.23 29.07 -5.62
N ALA A 208 0.99 29.23 -6.91
CA ALA A 208 -0.17 29.97 -7.42
C ALA A 208 -1.16 28.99 -8.03
N ARG A 209 -2.45 29.21 -7.80
CA ARG A 209 -3.54 28.37 -8.30
C ARG A 209 -4.61 29.21 -8.98
N ASP A 210 -5.40 28.59 -9.85
CA ASP A 210 -6.62 29.19 -10.37
C ASP A 210 -7.81 29.01 -9.41
N ALA A 211 -8.97 29.58 -9.76
CA ALA A 211 -10.19 29.48 -8.97
C ALA A 211 -10.77 28.05 -8.86
N MET A 212 -10.22 27.08 -9.58
CA MET A 212 -10.58 25.66 -9.50
C MET A 212 -9.52 24.86 -8.71
N GLY A 213 -8.55 25.52 -8.08
CA GLY A 213 -7.48 24.92 -7.29
C GLY A 213 -6.34 24.29 -8.10
N ARG A 214 -6.36 24.42 -9.44
CA ARG A 214 -5.32 23.87 -10.31
C ARG A 214 -4.04 24.70 -10.17
N LEU A 215 -2.90 24.02 -10.07
CA LEU A 215 -1.59 24.67 -9.89
C LEU A 215 -1.19 25.42 -11.16
N LEU A 216 -1.02 26.74 -11.09
CA LEU A 216 -0.56 27.58 -12.21
C LEU A 216 0.95 27.81 -12.17
N GLU A 217 1.53 27.99 -10.99
CA GLU A 217 2.94 28.29 -10.83
C GLU A 217 3.48 27.67 -9.54
N ARG A 218 4.69 27.12 -9.60
CA ARG A 218 5.54 26.79 -8.46
C ARG A 218 6.84 27.57 -8.61
N ARG A 219 7.18 28.40 -7.64
CA ARG A 219 8.37 29.27 -7.69
C ARG A 219 9.22 29.10 -6.45
N ALA A 220 10.48 28.69 -6.61
CA ALA A 220 11.47 28.81 -5.53
C ALA A 220 12.02 30.25 -5.50
N GLU A 221 11.91 30.96 -4.37
CA GLU A 221 12.40 32.34 -4.26
C GLU A 221 13.94 32.43 -4.24
N ALA A 222 14.60 31.40 -3.72
CA ALA A 222 16.06 31.35 -3.68
C ALA A 222 16.71 31.18 -5.07
N ASP A 223 15.93 30.79 -6.08
CA ASP A 223 16.37 30.67 -7.47
C ASP A 223 15.18 30.90 -8.43
N PRO A 224 15.02 32.11 -8.99
CA PRO A 224 13.90 32.41 -9.89
C PRO A 224 13.95 31.60 -11.20
N THR A 225 15.07 30.96 -11.54
CA THR A 225 15.14 30.02 -12.68
C THR A 225 14.48 28.68 -12.39
N CYS A 226 14.25 28.36 -11.10
CA CYS A 226 13.47 27.22 -10.65
C CYS A 226 11.99 27.60 -10.47
N THR A 227 11.41 28.19 -11.52
CA THR A 227 9.97 28.45 -11.63
C THR A 227 9.39 27.46 -12.61
N SER A 228 8.42 26.66 -12.15
CA SER A 228 7.61 25.79 -13.02
C SER A 228 6.24 26.41 -13.20
N ARG A 229 5.78 26.58 -14.45
CA ARG A 229 4.43 27.04 -14.79
C ARG A 229 3.65 25.97 -15.51
N PHE A 230 2.36 25.96 -15.26
CA PHE A 230 1.44 24.98 -15.79
C PHE A 230 0.27 25.67 -16.49
N SER A 231 -0.18 25.09 -17.59
CA SER A 231 -1.34 25.56 -18.34
C SER A 231 -2.33 24.43 -18.55
N TYR A 232 -3.62 24.76 -18.58
CA TYR A 232 -4.69 23.78 -18.73
C TYR A 232 -5.67 24.20 -19.81
N ASP A 233 -6.30 23.24 -20.47
CA ASP A 233 -7.44 23.49 -21.34
C ASP A 233 -8.74 23.71 -20.54
N LYS A 234 -9.82 24.02 -21.27
CA LYS A 234 -11.16 24.24 -20.71
C LYS A 234 -11.76 23.01 -20.02
N LEU A 235 -11.20 21.82 -20.26
CA LEU A 235 -11.66 20.55 -19.67
C LEU A 235 -10.82 20.14 -18.46
N GLY A 236 -9.83 20.95 -18.04
CA GLY A 236 -9.00 20.61 -16.89
C GLY A 236 -7.70 19.86 -17.21
N ARG A 237 -7.42 19.58 -18.49
CA ARG A 237 -6.25 18.77 -18.87
C ARG A 237 -5.02 19.64 -19.00
N LEU A 238 -3.90 19.17 -18.48
CA LEU A 238 -2.60 19.86 -18.58
C LEU A 238 -2.18 19.96 -20.05
N THR A 239 -1.93 21.17 -20.54
CA THR A 239 -1.52 21.46 -21.92
C THR A 239 -0.05 21.86 -22.04
N ALA A 240 0.56 22.41 -20.98
CA ALA A 240 1.98 22.74 -20.96
C ALA A 240 2.53 22.75 -19.52
N ALA A 241 3.80 22.38 -19.38
CA ALA A 241 4.61 22.57 -18.17
C ALA A 241 6.00 23.06 -18.60
N HIS A 242 6.49 24.16 -18.04
CA HIS A 242 7.78 24.76 -18.37
C HIS A 242 8.45 25.37 -17.14
#